data_AF-A0A7C7G8T5-F1
#
_entry.id   AF-A0A7C7G8T5-F1
#
_cell.length_a   1.000
_cell.length_b   1.000
_cell.length_c   1.000
_cell.angle_alpha   90.00
_cell.angle_beta   90.00
_cell.angle_gamma   90.00
#
_symmetry.space_group_name_H-M   'P 1'
#
loop_
_entity.id
_entity.type
_entity.pdbx_description
1 polymer ?
#
loop_
_entity_poly.entity_id
_entity_poly.type
_entity_poly.pdbx_seq_one_letter_code
_entity_poly.pdbx_strand_id
1 'polypeptide(L)'
;MIIGNSSNNVITGGSGGDTIDGGAGIDQAVYTENFTDVSLVKSGNVWNITSGTDKDTLSNIERLKFNDKHIALDLDGNAGKTIKLLGLLLGKDQATNKTYLGIGLKLLDDGMTYEELMQVALDVVLGANPSSSSVVDLLWTNIVGPPTPDDDLGQYSALIDNGTYTAAELAVVAADHSLNTTNIDLIGLSASGIEYIPYG
;
A
#
# COMPACT_ATOMS: atom_id res chain seq x y z
N MET A 1 2.94 13.86 -25.54
CA MET A 1 3.00 14.21 -24.10
C MET A 1 1.60 14.56 -23.65
N ILE A 2 1.14 13.90 -22.60
CA ILE A 2 -0.20 14.03 -22.02
C ILE A 2 0.02 14.42 -20.56
N ILE A 3 -0.66 15.48 -20.10
CA ILE A 3 -0.52 16.00 -18.74
C ILE A 3 -1.92 16.07 -18.14
N GLY A 4 -2.08 15.48 -16.98
CA GLY A 4 -3.27 15.59 -16.15
C GLY A 4 -3.38 16.94 -15.45
N ASN A 5 -4.17 16.99 -14.39
CA ASN A 5 -4.43 18.19 -13.60
C ASN A 5 -4.32 17.88 -12.10
N SER A 6 -4.97 18.68 -11.25
CA SER A 6 -4.92 18.49 -9.79
C SER A 6 -6.00 17.54 -9.24
N SER A 7 -6.70 16.84 -10.12
CA SER A 7 -7.78 15.91 -9.77
C SER A 7 -7.37 14.51 -10.23
N ASN A 8 -7.97 13.48 -9.64
CA ASN A 8 -7.81 12.09 -10.07
C ASN A 8 -8.20 11.95 -11.55
N ASN A 9 -7.24 11.63 -12.42
CA ASN A 9 -7.43 11.51 -13.85
C ASN A 9 -7.43 10.05 -14.30
N VAL A 10 -8.20 9.78 -15.35
CA VAL A 10 -8.17 8.51 -16.08
C VAL A 10 -7.60 8.82 -17.46
N ILE A 11 -6.41 8.30 -17.74
CA ILE A 11 -5.60 8.70 -18.89
C ILE A 11 -5.33 7.48 -19.78
N THR A 12 -5.46 7.65 -21.09
CA THR A 12 -5.03 6.66 -22.10
C THR A 12 -4.04 7.35 -23.02
N GLY A 13 -2.89 6.71 -23.26
CA GLY A 13 -1.86 7.23 -24.17
C GLY A 13 -2.33 7.28 -25.62
N GLY A 14 -2.91 6.17 -26.08
CA GLY A 14 -3.31 5.98 -27.47
C GLY A 14 -2.35 5.02 -28.16
N SER A 15 -2.04 5.28 -29.43
CA SER A 15 -1.10 4.47 -30.22
C SER A 15 0.27 5.13 -30.27
N GLY A 16 1.34 4.32 -30.33
CA GLY A 16 2.71 4.82 -30.32
C GLY A 16 3.25 4.98 -28.90
N GLY A 17 4.45 5.54 -28.77
CA GLY A 17 5.07 5.77 -27.47
C GLY A 17 4.72 7.13 -26.88
N ASP A 18 4.11 7.14 -25.70
CA ASP A 18 3.65 8.35 -25.02
C ASP A 18 4.52 8.76 -23.84
N THR A 19 4.41 10.03 -23.47
CA THR A 19 4.90 10.54 -22.18
C THR A 19 3.69 11.06 -21.43
N ILE A 20 3.36 10.42 -20.31
CA ILE A 20 2.16 10.70 -19.53
C ILE A 20 2.58 11.17 -18.15
N ASP A 21 2.09 12.33 -17.77
CA ASP A 21 2.22 12.89 -16.43
C ASP A 21 0.81 13.02 -15.83
N GLY A 22 0.49 12.30 -14.75
CA GLY A 22 -0.84 12.41 -14.12
C GLY A 22 -1.06 13.74 -13.41
N GLY A 23 0.01 14.39 -12.96
CA GLY A 23 -0.09 15.62 -12.18
C GLY A 23 -0.26 15.34 -10.69
N ALA A 24 -1.33 15.88 -10.09
CA ALA A 24 -1.62 15.68 -8.67
C ALA A 24 -2.97 15.01 -8.49
N GLY A 25 -3.09 14.19 -7.46
CA GLY A 25 -4.26 13.36 -7.22
C GLY A 25 -3.87 11.90 -7.22
N ILE A 26 -4.86 11.03 -7.42
CA ILE A 26 -4.68 9.60 -7.65
C ILE A 26 -5.03 9.33 -9.12
N ASP A 27 -4.00 9.21 -9.94
CA ASP A 27 -4.14 9.11 -11.39
C ASP A 27 -4.03 7.66 -11.87
N GLN A 28 -4.84 7.32 -12.88
CA GLN A 28 -4.92 6.00 -13.46
C GLN A 28 -4.59 6.01 -14.95
N ALA A 29 -3.53 5.32 -15.34
CA ALA A 29 -3.29 5.00 -16.75
C ALA A 29 -4.03 3.73 -17.16
N VAL A 30 -4.74 3.78 -18.29
CA VAL A 30 -5.58 2.69 -18.80
C VAL A 30 -5.03 2.14 -20.10
N TYR A 31 -4.82 0.84 -20.10
CA TYR A 31 -4.31 0.02 -21.19
C TYR A 31 -5.36 -0.99 -21.64
N THR A 32 -5.39 -1.29 -22.94
CA THR A 32 -6.28 -2.30 -23.53
C THR A 32 -5.61 -3.65 -23.73
N GLU A 33 -4.33 -3.73 -23.37
CA GLU A 33 -3.50 -4.93 -23.37
C GLU A 33 -3.70 -5.73 -22.08
N ASN A 34 -3.26 -6.99 -22.07
CA ASN A 34 -3.08 -7.72 -20.81
C ASN A 34 -1.72 -7.34 -20.21
N PHE A 35 -1.62 -7.31 -18.89
CA PHE A 35 -0.37 -7.10 -18.17
C PHE A 35 0.68 -8.16 -18.53
N THR A 36 0.25 -9.38 -18.86
CA THR A 36 1.15 -10.47 -19.31
C THR A 36 1.82 -10.19 -20.65
N ASP A 37 1.26 -9.28 -21.45
CA ASP A 37 1.74 -8.95 -22.80
C ASP A 37 2.63 -7.70 -22.80
N VAL A 38 2.82 -7.05 -21.64
CA VAL A 38 3.62 -5.85 -21.49
C VAL A 38 4.80 -6.04 -20.55
N SER A 39 5.79 -5.16 -20.67
CA SER A 39 6.88 -5.01 -19.70
C SER A 39 6.71 -3.71 -18.93
N LEU A 40 6.70 -3.79 -17.59
CA LEU A 40 6.69 -2.64 -16.68
C LEU A 40 8.06 -2.51 -16.01
N VAL A 41 8.75 -1.40 -16.22
CA VAL A 41 10.09 -1.14 -15.67
C VAL A 41 10.16 0.24 -15.02
N LYS A 42 10.51 0.28 -13.73
CA LYS A 42 10.83 1.55 -13.05
C LYS A 42 12.22 2.05 -13.44
N SER A 43 12.32 3.34 -13.78
CA SER A 43 13.59 4.00 -14.09
C SER A 43 13.64 5.36 -13.40
N GLY A 44 14.30 5.43 -12.24
CA GLY A 44 14.22 6.62 -11.38
C GLY A 44 12.78 6.84 -10.88
N ASN A 45 12.23 8.01 -11.16
CA ASN A 45 10.88 8.40 -10.75
C ASN A 45 9.80 8.13 -11.82
N VAL A 46 10.18 7.54 -12.96
CA VAL A 46 9.24 7.20 -14.03
C VAL A 46 9.07 5.70 -14.16
N TRP A 47 7.90 5.29 -14.65
CA TRP A 47 7.62 3.93 -15.07
C TRP A 47 7.61 3.86 -16.59
N ASN A 48 8.23 2.83 -17.16
CA ASN A 48 8.21 2.57 -18.58
C ASN A 48 7.32 1.36 -18.83
N ILE A 49 6.32 1.51 -19.69
CA ILE A 49 5.50 0.39 -20.18
C ILE A 49 5.88 0.14 -21.63
N THR A 50 6.25 -1.08 -21.95
CA THR A 50 6.58 -1.49 -23.33
C THR A 50 5.60 -2.56 -23.78
N SER A 51 4.95 -2.32 -24.92
CA SER A 51 4.04 -3.25 -25.59
C SER A 51 4.43 -3.34 -27.06
N GLY A 52 5.03 -4.46 -27.47
CA GLY A 52 5.59 -4.59 -28.82
C GLY A 52 6.67 -3.53 -29.12
N THR A 53 6.40 -2.62 -30.05
CA THR A 53 7.29 -1.49 -30.38
C THR A 53 6.96 -0.20 -29.64
N ASP A 54 5.78 -0.16 -29.01
CA ASP A 54 5.27 1.03 -28.34
C ASP A 54 5.83 1.10 -26.93
N LYS A 55 6.24 2.30 -26.54
CA LYS A 55 6.88 2.55 -25.25
C LYS A 55 6.37 3.84 -24.62
N ASP A 56 5.64 3.67 -23.53
CA ASP A 56 5.16 4.77 -22.70
C ASP A 56 6.12 5.06 -21.56
N THR A 57 6.20 6.33 -21.18
CA THR A 57 6.88 6.82 -19.99
C THR A 57 5.88 7.53 -19.09
N LEU A 58 5.69 7.04 -17.88
CA LEU A 58 4.71 7.51 -16.91
C LEU A 58 5.40 8.20 -15.73
N SER A 59 4.92 9.38 -15.35
CA SER A 59 5.23 10.06 -14.09
C SER A 59 3.94 10.44 -13.36
N ASN A 60 3.98 10.49 -12.02
CA ASN A 60 2.82 10.86 -11.20
C ASN A 60 1.57 10.05 -11.58
N ILE A 61 1.73 8.72 -11.66
CA ILE A 61 0.63 7.78 -11.91
C ILE A 61 0.65 6.77 -10.76
N GLU A 62 -0.46 6.68 -10.05
CA GLU A 62 -0.60 5.81 -8.87
C GLU A 62 -1.19 4.46 -9.25
N ARG A 63 -2.01 4.38 -10.31
CA ARG A 63 -2.76 3.19 -10.70
C ARG A 63 -2.55 2.85 -12.18
N LEU A 64 -2.37 1.58 -12.48
CA LEU A 64 -2.46 1.03 -13.83
C LEU A 64 -3.67 0.11 -13.91
N LYS A 65 -4.42 0.23 -15.00
CA LYS A 65 -5.49 -0.69 -15.36
C LYS A 65 -5.16 -1.35 -16.70
N PHE A 66 -5.06 -2.67 -16.67
CA PHE A 66 -4.98 -3.55 -17.84
C PHE A 66 -6.27 -4.36 -17.95
N ASN A 67 -6.41 -5.16 -19.01
CA ASN A 67 -7.58 -6.04 -19.17
C ASN A 67 -7.68 -7.13 -18.09
N ASP A 68 -6.54 -7.64 -17.63
CA ASP A 68 -6.44 -8.78 -16.72
C ASP A 68 -6.03 -8.40 -15.30
N LYS A 69 -5.46 -7.20 -15.10
CA LYS A 69 -4.89 -6.77 -13.81
C LYS A 69 -5.04 -5.28 -13.53
N HIS A 70 -5.02 -4.96 -12.24
CA HIS A 70 -4.77 -3.60 -11.75
C HIS A 70 -3.49 -3.61 -10.92
N ILE A 71 -2.64 -2.61 -11.14
CA ILE A 71 -1.36 -2.45 -10.45
C ILE A 71 -1.33 -1.10 -9.75
N ALA A 72 -0.94 -1.06 -8.48
CA ALA A 72 -0.67 0.18 -7.76
C ALA A 72 0.85 0.45 -7.73
N LEU A 73 1.25 1.71 -7.92
CA LEU A 73 2.64 2.12 -8.10
C LEU A 73 3.18 3.00 -6.96
N ASP A 74 2.29 3.58 -6.16
CA ASP A 74 2.56 4.49 -5.04
C ASP A 74 2.91 3.73 -3.75
N LEU A 75 4.00 2.96 -3.80
CA LEU A 75 4.50 2.22 -2.63
C LEU A 75 5.11 3.13 -1.55
N ASP A 76 5.32 4.40 -1.86
CA ASP A 76 5.58 5.50 -0.93
C ASP A 76 4.29 6.25 -0.50
N GLY A 77 3.14 5.91 -1.10
CA GLY A 77 1.81 6.47 -0.86
C GLY A 77 0.80 5.45 -0.29
N ASN A 78 -0.39 5.41 -0.87
CA ASN A 78 -1.53 4.66 -0.33
C ASN A 78 -1.36 3.14 -0.47
N ALA A 79 -0.74 2.66 -1.55
CA ALA A 79 -0.39 1.24 -1.67
C ALA A 79 0.59 0.82 -0.58
N GLY A 80 1.63 1.63 -0.35
CA GLY A 80 2.62 1.42 0.71
C GLY A 80 2.01 1.33 2.10
N LYS A 81 1.15 2.29 2.45
CA LYS A 81 0.39 2.28 3.72
C LYS A 81 -0.43 1.00 3.88
N THR A 82 -1.15 0.60 2.82
CA THR A 82 -2.02 -0.57 2.87
C THR A 82 -1.21 -1.85 3.11
N ILE A 83 -0.14 -2.10 2.36
CA ILE A 83 0.65 -3.33 2.53
C ILE A 83 1.41 -3.38 3.86
N LYS A 84 1.84 -2.23 4.39
CA LYS A 84 2.47 -2.13 5.72
C LYS A 84 1.47 -2.50 6.82
N LEU A 85 0.25 -1.97 6.75
CA LEU A 85 -0.84 -2.33 7.66
C LEU A 85 -1.18 -3.83 7.58
N LEU A 86 -1.33 -4.37 6.37
CA LEU A 86 -1.64 -5.80 6.20
C LEU A 86 -0.52 -6.69 6.72
N GLY A 87 0.74 -6.37 6.43
CA GLY A 87 1.90 -7.09 6.96
C GLY A 87 1.97 -7.05 8.48
N LEU A 88 1.66 -5.90 9.07
CA LEU A 88 1.64 -5.71 10.52
C LEU A 88 0.53 -6.52 11.20
N LEU A 89 -0.69 -6.48 10.67
CA LEU A 89 -1.87 -7.01 11.37
C LEU A 89 -2.16 -8.48 11.03
N LEU A 90 -1.85 -8.90 9.80
CA LEU A 90 -2.18 -10.24 9.29
C LEU A 90 -0.94 -11.08 8.99
N GLY A 91 0.25 -10.53 9.19
CA GLY A 91 1.54 -11.15 8.89
C GLY A 91 1.98 -10.94 7.43
N LYS A 92 3.29 -11.07 7.19
CA LYS A 92 3.93 -10.82 5.88
C LYS A 92 3.30 -11.58 4.71
N ASP A 93 2.78 -12.79 4.93
CA ASP A 93 2.18 -13.63 3.89
C ASP A 93 0.83 -13.07 3.40
N GLN A 94 0.20 -12.19 4.18
CA GLN A 94 -1.04 -11.49 3.83
C GLN A 94 -0.82 -10.04 3.40
N ALA A 95 0.42 -9.53 3.43
CA ALA A 95 0.74 -8.15 3.07
C ALA A 95 0.33 -7.79 1.63
N THR A 96 0.30 -8.79 0.73
CA THR A 96 -0.05 -8.64 -0.69
C THR A 96 -1.39 -9.29 -1.04
N ASN A 97 -2.27 -9.51 -0.04
CA ASN A 97 -3.62 -10.01 -0.29
C ASN A 97 -4.40 -9.02 -1.17
N LYS A 98 -4.63 -9.40 -2.42
CA LYS A 98 -5.15 -8.50 -3.47
C LYS A 98 -6.51 -7.90 -3.16
N THR A 99 -7.36 -8.64 -2.47
CA THR A 99 -8.71 -8.18 -2.07
C THR A 99 -8.60 -7.12 -0.99
N TYR A 100 -7.80 -7.38 0.06
CA TYR A 100 -7.61 -6.41 1.14
C TYR A 100 -6.84 -5.18 0.69
N LEU A 101 -5.87 -5.36 -0.23
CA LEU A 101 -5.18 -4.25 -0.85
C LEU A 101 -6.16 -3.34 -1.61
N GLY A 102 -7.09 -3.91 -2.38
CA GLY A 102 -8.15 -3.16 -3.04
C GLY A 102 -9.02 -2.34 -2.09
N ILE A 103 -9.41 -2.94 -0.97
CA ILE A 103 -10.20 -2.26 0.07
C ILE A 103 -9.41 -1.10 0.68
N GLY A 104 -8.18 -1.35 1.13
CA GLY A 104 -7.34 -0.33 1.75
C GLY A 104 -7.02 0.83 0.81
N LEU A 105 -6.68 0.52 -0.45
CA LEU A 105 -6.49 1.52 -1.50
C LEU A 105 -7.75 2.37 -1.68
N LYS A 106 -8.92 1.74 -1.85
CA LYS A 106 -10.17 2.47 -2.05
C LYS A 106 -10.46 3.43 -0.89
N LEU A 107 -10.28 2.99 0.35
CA LEU A 107 -10.54 3.82 1.53
C LEU A 107 -9.57 5.00 1.64
N LEU A 108 -8.27 4.77 1.42
CA LEU A 108 -7.27 5.84 1.46
C LEU A 108 -7.41 6.82 0.28
N ASP A 109 -7.71 6.30 -0.91
CA ASP A 109 -7.93 7.11 -2.12
C ASP A 109 -9.20 7.97 -2.00
N ASP A 110 -10.19 7.53 -1.20
CA ASP A 110 -11.39 8.29 -0.84
C ASP A 110 -11.17 9.28 0.32
N GLY A 111 -9.95 9.36 0.86
CA GLY A 111 -9.56 10.35 1.86
C GLY A 111 -9.58 9.87 3.30
N MET A 112 -9.81 8.58 3.57
CA MET A 112 -9.56 8.02 4.91
C MET A 112 -8.10 8.21 5.29
N THR A 113 -7.83 8.62 6.52
CA THR A 113 -6.46 8.74 7.01
C THR A 113 -5.86 7.37 7.28
N TYR A 114 -4.52 7.30 7.33
CA TYR A 114 -3.83 6.05 7.64
C TYR A 114 -4.16 5.52 9.04
N GLU A 115 -4.32 6.44 10.00
CA GLU A 115 -4.68 6.13 11.37
C GLU A 115 -6.13 5.62 11.48
N GLU A 116 -7.09 6.25 10.79
CA GLU A 116 -8.47 5.76 10.75
C GLU A 116 -8.55 4.37 10.12
N LEU A 117 -7.81 4.13 9.03
CA LEU A 117 -7.74 2.80 8.42
C LEU A 117 -7.14 1.77 9.39
N MET A 118 -6.08 2.15 10.11
CA MET A 118 -5.44 1.29 11.12
C MET A 118 -6.42 0.96 12.25
N GLN A 119 -7.17 1.94 12.74
CA GLN A 119 -8.19 1.72 13.78
C GLN A 119 -9.26 0.74 13.31
N VAL A 120 -9.82 0.96 12.11
CA VAL A 120 -10.81 0.03 11.53
C VAL A 120 -10.24 -1.38 11.40
N ALA A 121 -9.00 -1.52 10.94
CA ALA A 121 -8.38 -2.82 10.75
C ALA A 121 -8.06 -3.51 12.09
N LEU A 122 -7.63 -2.77 13.12
CA LEU A 122 -7.46 -3.31 14.47
C LEU A 122 -8.78 -3.82 15.05
N ASP A 123 -9.88 -3.08 14.89
CA ASP A 123 -11.20 -3.51 15.36
C ASP A 123 -11.67 -4.78 14.65
N VAL A 124 -11.31 -4.97 13.38
CA VAL A 124 -11.59 -6.21 12.62
C VAL A 124 -10.78 -7.40 13.16
N VAL A 125 -9.50 -7.19 13.50
CA VAL A 125 -8.57 -8.27 13.88
C VAL A 125 -8.72 -8.66 15.36
N LEU A 126 -8.83 -7.69 16.25
CA LEU A 126 -8.85 -7.90 17.71
C LEU A 126 -10.23 -7.71 18.33
N GLY A 127 -11.21 -7.21 17.57
CA GLY A 127 -12.50 -6.78 18.10
C GLY A 127 -12.45 -5.39 18.72
N ALA A 128 -13.61 -4.89 19.15
CA ALA A 128 -13.73 -3.56 19.74
C ALA A 128 -13.07 -3.49 21.13
N ASN A 129 -12.37 -2.39 21.39
CA ASN A 129 -11.68 -2.08 22.66
C ASN A 129 -10.67 -3.17 23.09
N PRO A 130 -9.67 -3.50 22.25
CA PRO A 130 -8.64 -4.45 22.63
C PRO A 130 -7.82 -3.94 23.83
N SER A 131 -7.26 -4.86 24.63
CA SER A 131 -6.29 -4.46 25.65
C SER A 131 -5.00 -3.99 24.99
N SER A 132 -4.29 -3.06 25.62
CA SER A 132 -2.95 -2.61 25.19
C SER A 132 -1.99 -3.78 24.97
N SER A 133 -2.00 -4.76 25.89
CA SER A 133 -1.21 -5.99 25.76
C SER A 133 -1.57 -6.83 24.53
N SER A 134 -2.84 -6.95 24.18
CA SER A 134 -3.26 -7.70 22.99
C SER A 134 -2.86 -7.01 21.69
N VAL A 135 -2.87 -5.67 21.68
CA VAL A 135 -2.35 -4.89 20.55
C VAL A 135 -0.85 -5.15 20.40
N VAL A 136 -0.07 -4.91 21.46
CA VAL A 136 1.40 -5.05 21.41
C VAL A 136 1.83 -6.46 21.04
N ASP A 137 1.18 -7.49 21.61
CA ASP A 137 1.50 -8.88 21.31
C ASP A 137 1.23 -9.24 19.83
N LEU A 138 0.13 -8.74 19.25
CA LEU A 138 -0.15 -8.89 17.82
C LEU A 138 0.95 -8.24 16.96
N LEU A 139 1.27 -6.97 17.23
CA LEU A 139 2.24 -6.22 16.44
C LEU A 139 3.62 -6.90 16.50
N TRP A 140 4.05 -7.28 17.70
CA TRP A 140 5.33 -7.94 17.92
C TRP A 140 5.40 -9.30 17.25
N THR A 141 4.35 -10.11 17.39
CA THR A 141 4.30 -11.45 16.79
C THR A 141 4.47 -11.40 15.26
N ASN A 142 3.87 -10.42 14.60
CA ASN A 142 3.95 -10.31 13.14
C ASN A 142 5.24 -9.65 12.63
N ILE A 143 5.87 -8.77 13.43
CA ILE A 143 7.11 -8.10 13.04
C ILE A 143 8.35 -8.90 13.44
N VAL A 144 8.42 -9.35 14.69
CA VAL A 144 9.60 -9.96 15.31
C VAL A 144 9.44 -11.47 15.43
N GLY A 145 8.24 -11.93 15.80
CA GLY A 145 7.94 -13.33 16.04
C GLY A 145 7.65 -13.65 17.52
N PRO A 146 6.93 -14.74 17.80
CA PRO A 146 6.56 -15.12 19.15
C PRO A 146 7.71 -15.84 19.90
N PRO A 147 7.71 -15.81 21.25
CA PRO A 147 6.82 -15.01 22.10
C PRO A 147 7.26 -13.54 22.16
N THR A 148 6.32 -12.64 22.43
CA THR A 148 6.64 -11.27 22.84
C THR A 148 7.30 -11.29 24.22
N PRO A 149 8.53 -10.75 24.39
CA PRO A 149 9.17 -10.70 25.71
C PRO A 149 8.36 -9.84 26.70
N ASP A 150 8.30 -10.27 27.96
CA ASP A 150 7.51 -9.59 29.01
C ASP A 150 7.89 -8.10 29.18
N ASP A 151 9.19 -7.79 29.06
CA ASP A 151 9.71 -6.42 29.16
C ASP A 151 9.17 -5.53 28.04
N ASP A 152 9.22 -6.00 26.79
CA ASP A 152 8.70 -5.28 25.63
C ASP A 152 7.18 -5.16 25.68
N LEU A 153 6.48 -6.26 26.04
CA LEU A 153 5.03 -6.26 26.21
C LEU A 153 4.60 -5.19 27.21
N GLY A 154 5.25 -5.15 28.38
CA GLY A 154 4.96 -4.17 29.42
C GLY A 154 5.31 -2.74 29.00
N GLN A 155 6.49 -2.54 28.40
CA GLN A 155 6.96 -1.22 27.99
C GLN A 155 6.03 -0.56 26.96
N TYR A 156 5.67 -1.27 25.89
CA TYR A 156 4.83 -0.70 24.84
C TYR A 156 3.36 -0.62 25.24
N SER A 157 2.87 -1.55 26.08
CA SER A 157 1.49 -1.48 26.59
C SER A 157 1.29 -0.23 27.44
N ALA A 158 2.29 0.12 28.25
CA ALA A 158 2.26 1.32 29.08
C ALA A 158 2.11 2.60 28.25
N LEU A 159 2.61 2.66 27.02
CA LEU A 159 2.45 3.81 26.13
C LEU A 159 0.99 4.02 25.69
N ILE A 160 0.23 2.93 25.56
CA ILE A 160 -1.21 3.00 25.28
C ILE A 160 -1.95 3.35 26.58
N ASP A 161 -1.64 2.65 27.67
CA ASP A 161 -2.37 2.78 28.94
C ASP A 161 -2.22 4.17 29.58
N ASN A 162 -1.08 4.83 29.36
CA ASN A 162 -0.83 6.18 29.86
C ASN A 162 -1.30 7.30 28.89
N GLY A 163 -1.85 6.93 27.73
CA GLY A 163 -2.36 7.86 26.73
C GLY A 163 -1.28 8.58 25.91
N THR A 164 -0.04 8.08 25.88
CA THR A 164 1.01 8.61 24.98
C THR A 164 0.66 8.32 23.52
N TYR A 165 0.09 7.15 23.26
CA TYR A 165 -0.45 6.75 21.96
C TYR A 165 -1.83 6.14 22.14
N THR A 166 -2.70 6.28 21.14
CA THR A 166 -3.78 5.33 20.91
C THR A 166 -3.22 4.01 20.38
N ALA A 167 -4.02 2.95 20.42
CA ALA A 167 -3.64 1.67 19.79
C ALA A 167 -3.34 1.83 18.28
N ALA A 168 -4.15 2.63 17.57
CA ALA A 168 -3.96 2.89 16.15
C ALA A 168 -2.67 3.69 15.87
N GLU A 169 -2.37 4.71 16.67
CA GLU A 169 -1.12 5.49 16.52
C GLU A 169 0.12 4.62 16.74
N LEU A 170 0.14 3.80 17.79
CA LEU A 170 1.25 2.88 18.03
C LEU A 170 1.39 1.85 16.89
N ALA A 171 0.27 1.34 16.39
CA ALA A 171 0.26 0.43 15.26
C ALA A 171 0.76 1.09 13.97
N VAL A 172 0.44 2.36 13.70
CA VAL A 172 1.01 3.10 12.57
C VAL A 172 2.53 3.21 12.69
N VAL A 173 3.04 3.55 13.89
CA VAL A 173 4.49 3.59 14.15
C VAL A 173 5.14 2.23 13.88
N ALA A 174 4.52 1.15 14.34
CA ALA A 174 5.01 -0.21 14.11
C ALA A 174 4.94 -0.62 12.62
N ALA A 175 3.89 -0.22 11.91
CA ALA A 175 3.72 -0.50 10.48
C ALA A 175 4.84 0.13 9.64
N ASP A 176 5.29 1.33 10.03
CA ASP A 176 6.35 2.08 9.36
C ASP A 176 7.75 1.68 9.82
N HIS A 177 7.86 0.82 10.83
CA HIS A 177 9.15 0.34 11.33
C HIS A 177 9.91 -0.47 10.27
N SER A 178 11.24 -0.33 10.24
CA SER A 178 12.10 -0.95 9.23
C SER A 178 11.97 -2.47 9.17
N LEU A 179 11.77 -3.12 10.32
CA LEU A 179 11.52 -4.56 10.40
C LEU A 179 10.27 -4.97 9.60
N ASN A 180 9.14 -4.27 9.75
CA ASN A 180 7.93 -4.57 8.99
C ASN A 180 8.17 -4.36 7.49
N THR A 181 8.74 -3.22 7.10
CA THR A 181 9.01 -2.89 5.68
C THR A 181 9.98 -3.89 5.02
N THR A 182 10.91 -4.44 5.79
CA THR A 182 11.85 -5.47 5.33
C THR A 182 11.17 -6.83 5.21
N ASN A 183 10.33 -7.20 6.20
CA ASN A 183 9.59 -8.46 6.18
C ASN A 183 8.66 -8.60 4.97
N ILE A 184 8.09 -7.48 4.50
CA ILE A 184 7.20 -7.45 3.33
C ILE A 184 7.90 -7.15 2.00
N ASP A 185 9.24 -7.03 1.99
CA ASP A 185 10.04 -6.63 0.82
C ASP A 185 9.50 -5.36 0.13
N LEU A 186 9.27 -4.30 0.92
CA LEU A 186 8.74 -3.04 0.39
C LEU A 186 9.61 -2.45 -0.73
N ILE A 187 10.93 -2.67 -0.68
CA ILE A 187 11.87 -2.21 -1.71
C ILE A 187 11.63 -2.97 -3.02
N GLY A 188 11.51 -4.30 -2.99
CA GLY A 188 11.21 -5.11 -4.18
C GLY A 188 9.84 -4.75 -4.79
N LEU A 189 8.83 -4.57 -3.94
CA LEU A 189 7.50 -4.12 -4.36
C LEU A 189 7.54 -2.72 -4.98
N SER A 190 8.33 -1.80 -4.42
CA SER A 190 8.49 -0.44 -4.96
C SER A 190 9.12 -0.41 -6.36
N ALA A 191 9.80 -1.48 -6.78
CA ALA A 191 10.41 -1.62 -8.10
C ALA A 191 9.50 -2.31 -9.12
N SER A 192 8.46 -3.02 -8.68
CA SER A 192 7.57 -3.83 -9.53
C SER A 192 6.11 -3.36 -9.55
N GLY A 193 5.70 -2.54 -8.58
CA GLY A 193 4.29 -2.26 -8.33
C GLY A 193 3.64 -3.43 -7.60
N ILE A 194 2.36 -3.29 -7.26
CA ILE A 194 1.62 -4.34 -6.58
C ILE A 194 0.24 -4.57 -7.20
N GLU A 195 -0.08 -5.83 -7.49
CA GLU A 195 -1.38 -6.21 -8.03
C GLU A 195 -2.48 -6.13 -6.96
N TYR A 196 -3.63 -5.56 -7.31
CA TYR A 196 -4.80 -5.49 -6.43
C TYR A 196 -6.09 -5.81 -7.20
N ILE A 197 -7.16 -6.13 -6.46
CA ILE A 197 -8.52 -6.27 -7.00
C ILE A 197 -9.29 -5.00 -6.61
N PRO A 198 -9.74 -4.15 -7.55
CA PRO A 198 -10.51 -2.95 -7.20
C PRO A 198 -11.73 -3.28 -6.33
N TYR A 199 -11.99 -2.43 -5.34
CA TYR A 199 -13.14 -2.56 -4.45
C TYR A 199 -14.14 -1.42 -4.69
N GLY A 200 -15.42 -1.76 -4.84
CA GLY A 200 -16.51 -0.82 -5.13
C GLY A 200 -16.95 -0.86 -6.58
#